data_AF-A0A932CSG3-F1
#
_entry.id   AF-A0A932CSG3-F1
#
_cell.length_a   1.000
_cell.length_b   1.000
_cell.length_c   1.000
_cell.angle_alpha   90.00
_cell.angle_beta   90.00
_cell.angle_gamma   90.00
#
_symmetry.space_group_name_H-M   'P 1'
#
loop_
_entity.id
_entity.type
_entity.pdbx_description
1 polymer ?
#
loop_
_entity_poly.entity_id
_entity_poly.type
_entity_poly.pdbx_seq_one_letter_code
_entity_poly.pdbx_strand_id
1 'polypeptide(L)'
;NEHILPENPMDDWEQHFPRQQREEAVYRLGTMTLLEPAANRQVGNANYAVKLSAYSRSVYVLTRKISEIASEQWTLNLLEERQRRLAERAVHLWRADFA
;
A
#
# COMPACT_ATOMS: atom_id res chain seq x y z
N ASN A 1 7.64 -0.93 8.87
CA ASN A 1 6.92 -0.67 7.60
C ASN A 1 5.47 -1.06 7.81
N GLU A 2 4.59 -0.65 6.90
CA GLU A 2 3.16 -0.96 6.92
C GLU A 2 2.77 -1.58 5.59
N HIS A 3 1.86 -2.55 5.61
CA HIS A 3 1.29 -3.17 4.42
C HIS A 3 -0.15 -2.68 4.23
N ILE A 4 -0.44 -2.10 3.06
CA ILE A 4 -1.80 -1.65 2.73
C ILE A 4 -2.76 -2.85 2.70
N LEU A 5 -2.41 -3.90 1.94
CA LEU A 5 -3.01 -5.23 2.04
C LEU A 5 -2.30 -6.00 3.18
N PRO A 6 -2.98 -6.31 4.29
CA PRO A 6 -2.38 -7.05 5.40
C PRO A 6 -1.83 -8.42 5.00
N GLU A 7 -0.82 -8.91 5.71
CA GLU A 7 -0.33 -10.29 5.55
C GLU A 7 -1.37 -11.32 5.98
N ASN A 8 -2.16 -11.00 7.01
CA ASN A 8 -3.31 -11.78 7.44
C ASN A 8 -4.59 -10.93 7.34
N PRO A 9 -5.15 -10.77 6.14
CA PRO A 9 -6.31 -9.93 5.92
C PRO A 9 -7.59 -10.64 6.35
N MET A 10 -8.55 -9.86 6.86
CA MET A 10 -9.91 -10.32 7.11
C MET A 10 -10.65 -10.59 5.78
N ASP A 11 -11.81 -11.24 5.87
CA ASP A 11 -12.59 -11.69 4.71
C ASP A 11 -13.03 -10.53 3.78
N ASP A 12 -13.15 -9.31 4.31
CA ASP A 12 -13.54 -8.12 3.56
C ASP A 12 -12.54 -7.69 2.48
N TRP A 13 -11.30 -8.21 2.53
CA TRP A 13 -10.32 -8.03 1.46
C TRP A 13 -10.52 -8.99 0.28
N GLU A 14 -11.30 -10.07 0.41
CA GLU A 14 -11.47 -11.09 -0.63
C GLU A 14 -12.09 -10.54 -1.92
N GLN A 15 -12.98 -9.53 -1.81
CA GLN A 15 -13.63 -8.90 -2.96
C GLN A 15 -12.61 -8.26 -3.92
N HIS A 16 -11.54 -7.68 -3.39
CA HIS A 16 -10.53 -6.96 -4.19
C HIS A 16 -9.22 -7.71 -4.34
N PHE A 17 -8.97 -8.69 -3.46
CA PHE A 17 -7.79 -9.55 -3.45
C PHE A 17 -8.22 -11.01 -3.23
N PRO A 18 -8.63 -11.71 -4.31
CA PRO A 18 -8.96 -13.13 -4.26
C PRO A 18 -7.77 -13.93 -3.74
N ARG A 19 -8.03 -15.02 -3.01
CA ARG A 19 -6.99 -15.84 -2.35
C ARG A 19 -5.83 -16.23 -3.27
N GLN A 20 -6.12 -16.62 -4.51
CA GLN A 20 -5.12 -17.05 -5.49
C GLN A 20 -4.10 -15.94 -5.82
N GLN A 21 -4.48 -14.68 -5.76
CA GLN A 21 -3.63 -13.53 -6.13
C GLN A 21 -3.09 -12.78 -4.91
N ARG A 22 -3.62 -13.09 -3.73
CA ARG A 22 -3.31 -12.41 -2.47
C ARG A 22 -1.89 -12.65 -2.01
N GLU A 23 -1.44 -13.91 -2.01
CA GLU A 23 -0.10 -14.27 -1.53
C GLU A 23 0.99 -13.52 -2.28
N GLU A 24 0.84 -13.38 -3.60
CA GLU A 24 1.75 -12.60 -4.44
C GLU A 24 1.59 -11.10 -4.19
N ALA A 25 0.35 -10.59 -4.04
CA ALA A 25 0.08 -9.16 -3.89
C ALA A 25 0.54 -8.55 -2.56
N VAL A 26 0.55 -9.34 -1.47
CA VAL A 26 0.94 -8.87 -0.12
C VAL A 26 2.38 -8.36 -0.10
N TYR A 27 3.29 -9.02 -0.82
CA TYR A 27 4.73 -8.71 -0.79
C TYR A 27 5.19 -7.79 -1.92
N ARG A 28 4.26 -7.27 -2.74
CA ARG A 28 4.57 -6.32 -3.81
C ARG A 28 4.90 -4.94 -3.25
N LEU A 29 5.86 -4.26 -3.87
CA LEU A 29 6.28 -2.90 -3.49
C LEU A 29 5.10 -1.92 -3.41
N GLY A 30 4.12 -2.06 -4.31
CA GLY A 30 2.91 -1.23 -4.30
C GLY A 30 2.09 -1.31 -3.01
N THR A 31 2.15 -2.44 -2.29
CA THR A 31 1.49 -2.65 -0.99
C THR A 31 2.26 -2.03 0.17
N MET A 32 3.55 -1.71 0.00
CA MET A 32 4.39 -1.22 1.09
C MET A 32 4.28 0.29 1.27
N THR A 33 4.18 0.73 2.51
CA THR A 33 4.27 2.15 2.87
C THR A 33 4.96 2.36 4.21
N LEU A 34 5.43 3.58 4.45
CA LEU A 34 5.90 3.99 5.77
C LEU A 34 4.73 4.56 6.57
N LEU A 35 4.67 4.21 7.85
CA LEU A 35 3.69 4.76 8.77
C LEU A 35 4.35 4.88 10.15
N GLU A 36 3.95 5.89 10.89
CA GLU A 36 4.46 6.16 12.23
C GLU A 36 4.17 4.97 13.15
N PRO A 37 5.10 4.54 14.02
CA PRO A 37 4.95 3.30 14.78
C PRO A 37 3.66 3.20 15.60
N ALA A 38 3.21 4.32 16.18
CA ALA A 38 1.96 4.36 16.93
C ALA A 38 0.73 4.13 16.04
N ALA A 39 0.66 4.81 14.89
CA ALA A 39 -0.40 4.62 13.92
C ALA A 39 -0.35 3.22 13.29
N ASN A 40 0.84 2.67 13.04
CA ASN A 40 1.02 1.33 12.51
C ASN A 40 0.48 0.25 13.45
N ARG A 41 0.81 0.34 14.75
CA ARG A 41 0.24 -0.55 15.76
C ARG A 41 -1.26 -0.42 15.89
N GLN A 42 -1.81 0.77 15.67
CA GLN A 42 -3.25 1.03 15.74
C GLN A 42 -4.01 0.39 14.57
N VAL A 43 -3.49 0.49 13.34
CA VAL A 43 -4.20 -0.02 12.15
C VAL A 43 -3.96 -1.50 11.90
N GLY A 44 -2.77 -2.04 12.11
CA GLY A 44 -2.47 -3.48 11.98
C GLY A 44 -3.10 -4.15 10.75
N ASN A 45 -3.87 -5.22 10.98
CA ASN A 45 -4.59 -5.96 9.93
C ASN A 45 -6.02 -5.43 9.67
N ALA A 46 -6.33 -4.21 10.11
CA ALA A 46 -7.65 -3.63 9.89
C ALA A 46 -7.97 -3.50 8.40
N ASN A 47 -9.25 -3.28 8.13
CA ASN A 47 -9.74 -3.06 6.78
C ASN A 47 -9.22 -1.77 6.16
N TYR A 48 -9.44 -1.64 4.86
CA TYR A 48 -8.90 -0.50 4.12
C TYR A 48 -9.45 0.84 4.61
N ALA A 49 -10.73 0.94 4.99
CA ALA A 49 -11.32 2.18 5.47
C ALA A 49 -10.65 2.72 6.75
N VAL A 50 -10.31 1.82 7.68
CA VAL A 50 -9.57 2.18 8.90
C VAL A 50 -8.15 2.64 8.55
N LYS A 51 -7.46 1.89 7.68
CA LYS A 51 -6.12 2.23 7.20
C LYS A 51 -6.09 3.57 6.47
N LEU A 52 -7.05 3.81 5.57
CA LEU A 52 -7.22 5.03 4.79
C LEU A 52 -7.31 6.27 5.69
N SER A 53 -8.07 6.17 6.78
CA SER A 53 -8.20 7.23 7.78
C SER A 53 -6.87 7.56 8.45
N ALA A 54 -6.02 6.56 8.74
CA ALA A 54 -4.69 6.79 9.28
C ALA A 54 -3.73 7.36 8.23
N TYR A 55 -3.80 6.86 6.99
CA TYR A 55 -2.93 7.27 5.90
C TYR A 55 -3.08 8.75 5.58
N SER A 56 -4.30 9.30 5.59
CA SER A 56 -4.55 10.72 5.31
C SER A 56 -3.92 11.65 6.35
N ARG A 57 -3.67 11.16 7.56
CA ARG A 57 -3.06 11.90 8.68
C ARG A 57 -1.57 11.66 8.86
N SER A 58 -0.97 10.73 8.10
CA SER A 58 0.45 10.40 8.24
C SER A 58 1.33 11.61 7.94
N VAL A 59 2.47 11.76 8.62
CA VAL A 59 3.50 12.77 8.30
C VAL A 59 4.21 12.47 6.97
N TYR A 60 4.18 11.21 6.51
CA TYR A 60 4.81 10.82 5.26
C TYR A 60 3.94 11.16 4.06
N VAL A 61 4.44 12.03 3.17
CA VAL A 61 3.73 12.46 1.95
C VAL A 61 3.35 11.29 1.06
N LEU A 62 4.23 10.29 0.90
CA LEU A 62 3.96 9.10 0.07
C LEU A 62 2.80 8.24 0.59
N THR A 63 2.57 8.28 1.91
CA THR A 63 1.48 7.57 2.58
C THR A 63 0.19 8.36 2.47
N ARG A 64 0.20 9.68 2.70
CA ARG A 64 -0.98 10.54 2.47
C ARG A 64 -1.51 10.44 1.04
N LYS A 65 -0.61 10.37 0.07
CA LYS A 65 -0.96 10.18 -1.35
C LYS A 65 -1.77 8.91 -1.63
N ILE A 66 -1.70 7.88 -0.78
CA ILE A 66 -2.55 6.69 -0.90
C ILE A 66 -4.02 7.11 -0.81
N SER A 67 -4.35 7.98 0.15
CA SER A 67 -5.72 8.46 0.35
C SER A 67 -6.25 9.30 -0.80
N GLU A 68 -5.37 9.92 -1.59
CA GLU A 68 -5.73 10.69 -2.77
C GLU A 68 -6.00 9.80 -3.99
N ILE A 69 -5.20 8.74 -4.18
CA ILE A 69 -5.32 7.84 -5.35
C ILE A 69 -6.33 6.71 -5.15
N ALA A 70 -6.66 6.41 -3.90
CA ALA A 70 -7.51 5.29 -3.49
C ALA A 70 -8.43 5.75 -2.35
N SER A 71 -9.35 6.66 -2.66
CA SER A 71 -10.21 7.32 -1.67
C SER A 71 -11.31 6.42 -1.08
N GLU A 72 -11.56 5.25 -1.67
CA GLU A 72 -12.67 4.38 -1.29
C GLU A 72 -12.21 2.95 -0.99
N GLN A 73 -11.46 2.37 -1.93
CA GLN A 73 -11.07 0.97 -1.91
C GLN A 73 -9.62 0.80 -2.38
N TRP A 74 -8.95 -0.23 -1.84
CA TRP A 74 -7.68 -0.69 -2.35
C TRP A 74 -7.92 -1.92 -3.23
N THR A 75 -7.37 -1.91 -4.44
CA THR A 75 -7.57 -2.98 -5.42
C THR A 75 -6.25 -3.38 -6.06
N LEU A 76 -6.22 -4.54 -6.71
CA LEU A 76 -5.07 -4.98 -7.50
C LEU A 76 -4.67 -3.94 -8.56
N ASN A 77 -5.61 -3.35 -9.28
CA ASN A 77 -5.32 -2.32 -10.29
C ASN A 77 -4.62 -1.09 -9.67
N LEU A 78 -5.07 -0.66 -8.48
CA LEU A 78 -4.46 0.47 -7.76
C LEU A 78 -3.07 0.11 -7.21
N LEU A 79 -2.88 -1.13 -6.75
CA LEU A 79 -1.58 -1.65 -6.36
C LEU A 79 -0.61 -1.60 -7.53
N GLU A 80 -1.01 -2.10 -8.70
CA GLU A 80 -0.17 -2.14 -9.90
C GLU A 80 0.20 -0.74 -10.38
N GLU A 81 -0.78 0.16 -10.44
CA GLU A 81 -0.55 1.55 -10.82
C GLU A 81 0.39 2.26 -9.84
N ARG A 82 0.20 2.06 -8.53
CA ARG A 82 1.10 2.61 -7.52
C ARG A 82 2.51 2.05 -7.66
N GLN A 83 2.65 0.74 -7.84
CA GLN A 83 3.95 0.09 -8.02
C GLN A 83 4.69 0.64 -9.24
N ARG A 84 3.98 0.78 -10.37
CA ARG A 84 4.54 1.37 -11.60
C ARG A 84 5.06 2.78 -11.35
N ARG A 85 4.27 3.65 -10.72
CA ARG A 85 4.68 5.02 -10.37
C ARG A 85 5.89 5.07 -9.44
N LEU A 86 5.98 4.15 -8.47
CA LEU A 86 7.14 4.06 -7.57
C LEU A 86 8.40 3.63 -8.34
N ALA A 87 8.27 2.65 -9.24
CA ALA A 87 9.37 2.19 -10.09
C ALA A 87 9.87 3.28 -11.05
N GLU A 88 8.95 3.97 -11.74
CA GLU A 88 9.29 5.11 -12.63
C GLU A 88 10.04 6.21 -11.86
N ARG A 89 9.58 6.56 -10.66
CA ARG A 89 10.26 7.52 -9.79
C ARG A 89 11.64 7.03 -9.34
N ALA A 90 11.75 5.74 -9.02
CA ALA A 90 13.01 5.16 -8.59
C ALA A 90 14.07 5.22 -9.71
N VAL A 91 13.73 4.80 -10.93
CA VAL A 91 14.63 4.87 -12.10
C VAL A 91 15.05 6.31 -12.42
N HIS A 92 14.14 7.27 -12.24
CA HIS A 92 14.45 8.69 -12.47
C HIS A 92 15.42 9.28 -11.44
N LEU A 93 15.26 8.92 -10.15
CA LEU A 93 16.07 9.46 -9.05
C LEU A 93 17.41 8.73 -8.88
N TRP A 94 17.37 7.40 -8.99
CA TRP A 94 18.54 6.54 -8.94
C TRP A 94 18.83 6.08 -10.35
N ARG A 95 19.63 6.85 -11.09
CA ARG A 95 20.31 6.32 -12.27
C ARG A 95 21.22 5.20 -11.79
N ALA A 96 20.76 3.97 -11.98
CA ALA A 96 21.62 2.82 -11.83
C ALA A 96 22.43 2.71 -13.12
N ASP A 97 23.69 3.17 -13.07
CA ASP A 97 24.67 2.84 -14.09
C ASP A 97 25.00 1.35 -13.92
N PHE A 98 24.17 0.50 -14.50
CA PHE A 98 24.55 -0.90 -14.71
C PHE A 98 25.49 -0.92 -15.92
N ALA A 99 26.78 -0.88 -15.64
CA ALA A 99 27.84 -1.22 -16.59
C ALA A 99 27.97 -2.75 -16.73
#